data_AF-A0A7C3L2H5-F1
#
_entry.id   AF-A0A7C3L2H5-F1
#
_cell.length_a   1.000
_cell.length_b   1.000
_cell.length_c   1.000
_cell.angle_alpha   90.00
_cell.angle_beta   90.00
_cell.angle_gamma   90.00
#
_symmetry.space_group_name_H-M   'P 1'
#
loop_
_entity.id
_entity.type
_entity.pdbx_description
1 polymer ?
#
loop_
_entity_poly.entity_id
_entity_poly.type
_entity_poly.pdbx_seq_one_letter_code
_entity_poly.pdbx_strand_id
1 'polypeptide(L)'
;SMWPSTSSNPPRPKSPDSRCLAREGWTRGPSFGLLRLGGAPPLRPARADAATPYPRARTPPSLAGARGTRAKTLERRARTKKAHDITPEPCAGATQPRDRTPEPRAGTGNTNGDAPSLLLTTPAELAQARFPTASTLPAMSSDPAPLPILDPDTHATPRTFLTHDIPPIGGTIKQRPEDFLVDEIPAYEPCGQGEHFYLLVQKRNLSTLELVRILAQHFNVPPGDVGYAGLKDKHAITRQVISIRATGRKIEDYPMIQDERVSVLWSDYHNNKLRPGHLKGNRFSIRIRNVRPQDVLHAKRVLDRLERTGVPNRVGPQRFGLLQNNHLIGRAMIARDFPRVLDELLAPNAAFPAQNADARALYAQRKFAEAISLYPRSARTETFALRMLARGEKPSKIVYAIDPTVGRFMISAFQSAVFNAVLDERLAEGTFNTILPGDLAFKHENGSIFAIDDATFADPATAERAAKLEISPTGPMWQGRMMRASGERDAAERRALERLGITLAQVEDFTKKAPQLIEGSRRPLRVPLIAPDVEGGVDEHGAYVRVAFELPRGCFATAVLPEIMKNSATPETASHEDEQEQDRE
;
A
#
# COMPACT_ATOMS: atom_id res chain seq x y z
N SER A 1 5.17 -17.35 63.67
CA SER A 1 5.51 -18.68 64.24
C SER A 1 5.50 -19.68 63.09
N MET A 2 6.67 -19.96 62.51
CA MET A 2 7.46 -21.20 62.69
C MET A 2 7.06 -22.31 61.71
N TRP A 3 8.05 -22.68 60.88
CA TRP A 3 8.13 -23.91 60.07
C TRP A 3 8.11 -25.17 60.96
N PRO A 4 7.93 -26.37 60.36
CA PRO A 4 9.11 -27.21 60.18
C PRO A 4 9.15 -28.04 58.88
N SER A 5 10.39 -28.35 58.51
CA SER A 5 10.90 -29.30 57.50
C SER A 5 10.88 -30.76 57.98
N THR A 6 10.72 -31.74 57.08
CA THR A 6 11.46 -33.03 57.10
C THR A 6 11.40 -33.75 55.73
N SER A 7 12.51 -34.42 55.42
CA SER A 7 12.92 -35.14 54.21
C SER A 7 12.43 -36.59 54.09
N SER A 8 12.35 -37.14 52.86
CA SER A 8 12.96 -38.44 52.47
C SER A 8 12.65 -38.82 51.01
N ASN A 9 13.68 -39.24 50.26
CA ASN A 9 13.67 -39.75 48.87
C ASN A 9 13.62 -41.29 48.83
N PRO A 10 13.18 -41.92 47.72
CA PRO A 10 13.90 -43.10 47.18
C PRO A 10 13.91 -43.13 45.61
N PRO A 11 14.39 -44.18 44.90
CA PRO A 11 15.73 -44.26 44.29
C PRO A 11 15.75 -44.36 42.74
N ARG A 12 16.96 -44.21 42.15
CA ARG A 12 17.29 -44.41 40.71
C ARG A 12 17.54 -45.88 40.33
N PRO A 13 17.44 -46.21 39.03
CA PRO A 13 18.38 -47.12 38.35
C PRO A 13 19.07 -46.38 37.17
N LYS A 14 20.40 -46.25 37.15
CA LYS A 14 21.46 -47.11 36.55
C LYS A 14 21.36 -47.33 35.03
N SER A 15 22.37 -46.80 34.34
CA SER A 15 22.71 -46.93 32.92
C SER A 15 23.28 -48.32 32.56
N PRO A 16 23.51 -48.55 31.26
CA PRO A 16 24.83 -49.00 30.84
C PRO A 16 25.47 -48.15 29.72
N ASP A 17 26.75 -47.89 29.95
CA ASP A 17 27.89 -47.66 29.04
C ASP A 17 27.89 -48.58 27.78
N SER A 18 28.61 -48.36 26.67
CA SER A 18 29.54 -47.32 26.18
C SER A 18 30.02 -47.70 24.74
N ARG A 19 30.67 -46.73 24.06
CA ARG A 19 31.60 -46.79 22.89
C ARG A 19 30.97 -46.74 21.48
N CYS A 20 31.13 -45.65 20.71
CA CYS A 20 32.30 -45.08 19.96
C CYS A 20 32.01 -45.26 18.45
N LEU A 21 32.25 -44.37 17.47
CA LEU A 21 32.95 -43.08 17.34
C LEU A 21 32.51 -42.40 16.00
N ALA A 22 32.44 -41.06 16.03
CA ALA A 22 32.78 -40.04 15.00
C ALA A 22 32.05 -39.97 13.62
N ARG A 23 31.38 -38.82 13.33
CA ARG A 23 31.94 -37.63 12.64
C ARG A 23 30.89 -36.51 12.37
N GLU A 24 31.32 -35.25 12.65
CA GLU A 24 30.99 -33.93 12.03
C GLU A 24 29.52 -33.42 12.13
N GLY A 25 29.15 -32.25 12.69
CA GLY A 25 29.81 -30.94 12.94
C GLY A 25 29.38 -29.94 11.84
N TRP A 26 28.49 -28.97 12.07
CA TRP A 26 28.86 -27.57 12.41
C TRP A 26 27.66 -26.74 12.90
N THR A 27 27.95 -25.85 13.84
CA THR A 27 27.05 -25.02 14.65
C THR A 27 27.16 -23.53 14.33
N ARG A 28 26.03 -22.83 14.50
CA ARG A 28 25.79 -21.43 14.92
C ARG A 28 26.95 -20.40 14.94
N GLY A 29 26.63 -19.21 14.42
CA GLY A 29 27.08 -17.90 14.93
C GLY A 29 26.77 -16.74 13.95
N PRO A 30 26.83 -15.45 14.34
CA PRO A 30 27.00 -14.92 15.70
C PRO A 30 26.00 -13.80 16.12
N SER A 31 25.95 -13.61 17.44
CA SER A 31 25.35 -12.51 18.18
C SER A 31 26.26 -11.27 18.16
N PHE A 32 25.70 -10.06 18.04
CA PHE A 32 26.46 -8.80 18.04
C PHE A 32 26.75 -8.30 19.46
N GLY A 33 28.02 -8.00 19.74
CA GLY A 33 28.51 -7.44 21.00
C GLY A 33 28.58 -5.91 21.01
N LEU A 34 28.37 -5.35 22.20
CA LEU A 34 28.60 -3.96 22.60
C LEU A 34 30.07 -3.54 22.39
N LEU A 35 30.32 -2.36 21.84
CA LEU A 35 31.63 -1.70 21.86
C LEU A 35 31.52 -0.32 22.51
N ARG A 36 32.31 -0.13 23.59
CA ARG A 36 32.53 1.13 24.30
C ARG A 36 33.44 2.06 23.50
N LEU A 37 33.17 3.36 23.56
CA LEU A 37 34.00 4.47 23.07
C LEU A 37 35.19 4.74 23.98
N GLY A 38 36.35 5.08 23.40
CA GLY A 38 37.47 5.70 24.12
C GLY A 38 38.70 5.99 23.25
N GLY A 39 38.97 7.28 22.99
CA GLY A 39 40.30 7.90 22.96
C GLY A 39 41.20 7.76 21.72
N ALA A 40 41.57 8.89 21.11
CA ALA A 40 42.74 9.09 20.23
C ALA A 40 43.72 10.07 20.92
N PRO A 41 44.91 10.48 20.38
CA PRO A 41 45.87 9.97 19.35
C PRO A 41 47.35 10.01 19.93
N PRO A 42 48.51 10.18 19.20
CA PRO A 42 48.76 10.36 17.76
C PRO A 42 50.07 9.78 17.10
N LEU A 43 50.19 10.05 15.79
CA LEU A 43 51.38 10.23 14.89
C LEU A 43 51.92 9.07 13.99
N ARG A 44 52.14 9.47 12.72
CA ARG A 44 52.60 8.85 11.44
C ARG A 44 54.13 8.56 11.37
N PRO A 45 54.76 8.15 10.22
CA PRO A 45 54.36 7.32 9.05
C PRO A 45 55.44 6.27 8.59
N ALA A 46 55.12 5.33 7.70
CA ALA A 46 56.06 4.78 6.71
C ALA A 46 55.37 4.04 5.54
N ARG A 47 55.94 4.18 4.33
CA ARG A 47 55.58 3.55 3.04
C ARG A 47 56.24 2.16 2.87
N ALA A 48 55.64 1.24 2.10
CA ALA A 48 56.26 0.50 0.97
C ALA A 48 55.38 -0.67 0.44
N ASP A 49 55.06 -0.60 -0.86
CA ASP A 49 55.13 -1.60 -1.95
C ASP A 49 54.52 -3.04 -1.92
N ALA A 50 53.69 -3.26 -2.96
CA ALA A 50 53.70 -4.33 -3.99
C ALA A 50 53.08 -5.74 -3.79
N ALA A 51 52.18 -6.07 -4.76
CA ALA A 51 51.89 -7.34 -5.47
C ALA A 51 51.49 -8.61 -4.65
N THR A 52 50.58 -9.53 -5.02
CA THR A 52 50.00 -10.05 -6.30
C THR A 52 48.75 -10.92 -5.95
N PRO A 53 47.89 -11.33 -6.90
CA PRO A 53 46.55 -11.91 -6.65
C PRO A 53 46.46 -13.45 -6.72
N TYR A 54 45.42 -14.03 -6.09
CA TYR A 54 45.08 -15.47 -6.10
C TYR A 54 44.24 -15.90 -7.33
N PRO A 55 44.33 -17.17 -7.80
CA PRO A 55 43.86 -17.60 -9.13
C PRO A 55 42.46 -18.25 -9.15
N ARG A 56 41.84 -18.20 -10.35
CA ARG A 56 40.58 -18.87 -10.74
C ARG A 56 40.78 -20.38 -10.99
N ALA A 57 39.83 -21.20 -10.54
CA ALA A 57 39.76 -22.64 -10.81
C ALA A 57 39.11 -22.97 -12.16
N ARG A 58 39.62 -24.03 -12.82
CA ARG A 58 39.22 -24.58 -14.13
C ARG A 58 38.20 -25.71 -13.99
N THR A 59 37.29 -25.84 -14.96
CA THR A 59 36.42 -26.98 -15.26
C THR A 59 37.17 -28.12 -15.99
N PRO A 60 36.75 -29.40 -15.84
CA PRO A 60 37.15 -30.49 -16.74
C PRO A 60 36.00 -30.99 -17.66
N PRO A 61 36.31 -31.79 -18.71
CA PRO A 61 35.47 -31.93 -19.90
C PRO A 61 34.64 -33.23 -19.99
N SER A 62 33.70 -33.23 -20.94
CA SER A 62 32.82 -34.33 -21.35
C SER A 62 33.52 -35.43 -22.17
N LEU A 63 33.08 -36.68 -22.01
CA LEU A 63 33.34 -37.78 -22.96
C LEU A 63 32.04 -38.51 -23.32
N ALA A 64 31.88 -38.73 -24.62
CA ALA A 64 30.81 -39.45 -25.28
C ALA A 64 31.11 -40.97 -25.37
N GLY A 65 30.08 -41.78 -25.58
CA GLY A 65 30.24 -43.03 -26.34
C GLY A 65 29.32 -44.21 -26.02
N ALA A 66 28.33 -44.42 -26.93
CA ALA A 66 27.87 -45.70 -27.48
C ALA A 66 27.15 -46.72 -26.56
N ARG A 67 26.20 -47.57 -26.99
CA ARG A 67 25.40 -47.90 -28.19
C ARG A 67 24.56 -49.12 -27.73
N GLY A 68 23.35 -49.36 -28.26
CA GLY A 68 22.84 -50.74 -28.39
C GLY A 68 21.34 -51.00 -28.19
N THR A 69 20.61 -51.06 -29.31
CA THR A 69 19.57 -52.06 -29.72
C THR A 69 18.32 -52.32 -28.83
N ARG A 70 17.10 -51.96 -29.24
CA ARG A 70 16.13 -52.52 -30.25
C ARG A 70 15.30 -53.73 -29.78
N ALA A 71 13.98 -53.54 -29.63
CA ALA A 71 12.83 -54.38 -30.12
C ALA A 71 11.55 -54.03 -29.29
N LYS A 72 10.58 -53.27 -29.82
CA LYS A 72 9.36 -53.66 -30.58
C LYS A 72 8.40 -54.63 -29.86
N THR A 73 7.17 -54.17 -29.57
CA THR A 73 5.81 -54.67 -29.97
C THR A 73 4.75 -53.87 -29.15
N LEU A 74 3.93 -52.99 -29.77
CA LEU A 74 2.46 -53.09 -30.03
C LEU A 74 1.65 -53.63 -28.82
N GLU A 75 0.58 -53.03 -28.28
CA GLU A 75 -0.57 -52.37 -28.92
C GLU A 75 -1.47 -51.55 -27.94
N ARG A 76 -2.08 -50.49 -28.49
CA ARG A 76 -3.45 -49.93 -28.29
C ARG A 76 -3.96 -49.33 -26.95
N ARG A 77 -4.26 -48.01 -27.08
CA ARG A 77 -5.48 -47.23 -26.71
C ARG A 77 -5.83 -47.15 -25.20
N ALA A 78 -6.14 -46.00 -24.58
CA ALA A 78 -6.82 -44.79 -25.07
C ALA A 78 -6.50 -43.54 -24.21
N ARG A 79 -6.81 -42.38 -24.83
CA ARG A 79 -6.96 -40.98 -24.35
C ARG A 79 -7.40 -40.88 -22.87
N THR A 80 -6.91 -39.96 -22.03
CA THR A 80 -7.07 -38.50 -22.15
C THR A 80 -6.01 -37.71 -21.33
N LYS A 81 -5.74 -36.49 -21.80
CA LYS A 81 -4.66 -35.57 -21.41
C LYS A 81 -4.79 -35.03 -19.98
N LYS A 82 -3.65 -35.05 -19.27
CA LYS A 82 -3.39 -34.31 -18.03
C LYS A 82 -2.53 -33.08 -18.34
N ALA A 83 -2.75 -32.06 -17.52
CA ALA A 83 -2.05 -30.79 -17.34
C ALA A 83 -0.60 -30.69 -17.86
N HIS A 84 -0.25 -29.51 -18.36
CA HIS A 84 1.14 -29.08 -18.51
C HIS A 84 1.41 -27.81 -17.74
N ASP A 85 2.37 -27.95 -16.83
CA ASP A 85 3.23 -26.93 -16.24
C ASP A 85 3.77 -25.95 -17.28
N ILE A 86 3.98 -24.71 -16.86
CA ILE A 86 4.75 -23.71 -17.59
C ILE A 86 5.98 -23.34 -16.76
N THR A 87 7.13 -23.86 -17.19
CA THR A 87 8.46 -23.25 -16.98
C THR A 87 8.81 -22.36 -18.18
N PRO A 88 9.55 -21.24 -18.00
CA PRO A 88 9.80 -20.25 -19.06
C PRO A 88 11.16 -20.44 -19.74
N GLU A 89 11.25 -20.19 -21.06
CA GLU A 89 12.49 -20.07 -21.87
C GLU A 89 12.16 -19.47 -23.27
N PRO A 90 13.12 -18.96 -24.09
CA PRO A 90 13.49 -17.54 -24.19
C PRO A 90 13.27 -16.88 -25.58
N CYS A 91 13.60 -15.58 -25.69
CA CYS A 91 13.39 -14.69 -26.85
C CYS A 91 14.34 -14.87 -28.06
N ALA A 92 13.78 -14.73 -29.27
CA ALA A 92 14.36 -14.20 -30.53
C ALA A 92 13.19 -14.02 -31.52
N GLY A 93 13.09 -13.11 -32.50
CA GLY A 93 13.89 -12.05 -33.11
C GLY A 93 13.01 -11.41 -34.23
N ALA A 94 13.37 -10.23 -34.70
CA ALA A 94 12.57 -9.30 -35.50
C ALA A 94 12.22 -9.71 -36.96
N THR A 95 11.11 -9.16 -37.50
CA THR A 95 10.99 -8.71 -38.91
C THR A 95 9.77 -7.78 -39.11
N GLN A 96 9.95 -6.71 -39.89
CA GLN A 96 8.96 -5.65 -40.20
C GLN A 96 8.06 -5.99 -41.43
N PRO A 97 7.33 -5.04 -42.07
CA PRO A 97 5.89 -4.84 -41.95
C PRO A 97 5.14 -5.18 -43.26
N ARG A 98 3.81 -5.30 -43.22
CA ARG A 98 2.99 -5.36 -44.44
C ARG A 98 1.79 -4.41 -44.35
N ASP A 99 1.83 -3.44 -45.25
CA ASP A 99 0.71 -2.72 -45.86
C ASP A 99 -0.48 -3.63 -46.17
N ARG A 100 -1.70 -3.17 -45.84
CA ARG A 100 -2.90 -3.30 -46.70
C ARG A 100 -3.88 -2.16 -46.44
N THR A 101 -4.13 -1.43 -47.52
CA THR A 101 -5.20 -0.46 -47.77
C THR A 101 -6.60 -1.08 -47.71
N PRO A 102 -7.66 -0.24 -47.55
CA PRO A 102 -9.03 -0.68 -47.37
C PRO A 102 -9.81 -0.71 -48.69
N GLU A 103 -10.83 -1.56 -48.78
CA GLU A 103 -11.84 -1.51 -49.85
C GLU A 103 -13.27 -1.34 -49.31
N PRO A 104 -14.18 -0.76 -50.10
CA PRO A 104 -15.36 -0.03 -49.64
C PRO A 104 -16.67 -0.79 -49.87
N ARG A 105 -17.79 -0.29 -49.31
CA ARG A 105 -19.12 -0.42 -49.94
C ARG A 105 -20.14 0.61 -49.43
N ALA A 106 -20.87 1.13 -50.41
CA ALA A 106 -21.96 2.11 -50.38
C ALA A 106 -23.14 1.68 -49.50
N GLY A 107 -23.92 2.59 -48.90
CA GLY A 107 -25.10 3.25 -49.49
C GLY A 107 -26.34 2.36 -49.25
N THR A 108 -27.51 2.78 -48.77
CA THR A 108 -28.32 4.00 -48.85
C THR A 108 -29.53 3.79 -47.91
N GLY A 109 -30.21 4.85 -47.45
CA GLY A 109 -31.58 4.72 -46.95
C GLY A 109 -32.01 5.78 -45.94
N ASN A 110 -32.53 6.89 -46.45
CA ASN A 110 -33.13 7.99 -45.70
C ASN A 110 -34.66 7.87 -45.85
N THR A 111 -35.43 7.91 -44.77
CA THR A 111 -36.85 8.33 -44.81
C THR A 111 -37.23 9.06 -43.53
N ASN A 112 -37.77 10.26 -43.73
CA ASN A 112 -38.37 11.19 -42.77
C ASN A 112 -39.63 10.61 -42.09
N GLY A 113 -39.98 11.16 -40.92
CA GLY A 113 -41.30 10.98 -40.31
C GLY A 113 -41.44 11.62 -38.91
N ASP A 114 -41.71 12.92 -38.90
CA ASP A 114 -42.62 13.69 -38.04
C ASP A 114 -42.69 13.52 -36.51
N ALA A 115 -42.55 14.67 -35.83
CA ALA A 115 -43.00 14.95 -34.47
C ALA A 115 -44.52 15.27 -34.43
N PRO A 116 -45.17 15.06 -33.28
CA PRO A 116 -45.88 16.17 -32.61
C PRO A 116 -45.70 16.13 -31.08
N SER A 117 -45.35 17.24 -30.42
CA SER A 117 -46.18 18.34 -29.91
C SER A 117 -47.16 17.95 -28.78
N LEU A 118 -46.90 18.57 -27.63
CA LEU A 118 -47.72 18.71 -26.42
C LEU A 118 -49.12 19.25 -26.71
N LEU A 119 -50.12 18.83 -25.92
CA LEU A 119 -51.22 19.69 -25.45
C LEU A 119 -51.94 19.07 -24.22
N LEU A 120 -51.87 19.82 -23.12
CA LEU A 120 -52.88 20.11 -22.09
C LEU A 120 -54.02 19.10 -21.84
N THR A 121 -54.08 18.61 -20.60
CA THR A 121 -55.33 18.26 -19.90
C THR A 121 -55.54 19.20 -18.72
N THR A 122 -56.80 19.58 -18.49
CA THR A 122 -57.27 20.73 -17.72
C THR A 122 -57.54 20.40 -16.24
N PRO A 123 -57.72 21.41 -15.34
CA PRO A 123 -57.86 21.22 -13.89
C PRO A 123 -59.19 20.64 -13.38
N ALA A 124 -59.96 19.93 -14.22
CA ALA A 124 -61.33 19.49 -13.90
C ALA A 124 -61.50 17.97 -13.75
N GLU A 125 -60.46 17.16 -13.96
CA GLU A 125 -60.52 15.69 -13.79
C GLU A 125 -60.00 15.19 -12.43
N LEU A 126 -59.72 16.11 -11.50
CA LEU A 126 -59.19 15.82 -10.16
C LEU A 126 -60.26 15.75 -9.05
N ALA A 127 -61.55 15.68 -9.41
CA ALA A 127 -62.65 15.87 -8.45
C ALA A 127 -63.57 14.66 -8.19
N GLN A 128 -63.34 13.47 -8.79
CA GLN A 128 -64.26 12.33 -8.60
C GLN A 128 -63.57 10.95 -8.53
N ALA A 129 -62.76 10.71 -7.50
CA ALA A 129 -62.46 9.35 -7.05
C ALA A 129 -62.73 9.23 -5.55
N ARG A 130 -63.77 8.48 -5.21
CA ARG A 130 -64.28 8.25 -3.85
C ARG A 130 -63.30 7.43 -3.01
N PHE A 131 -63.07 7.85 -1.77
CA PHE A 131 -62.33 7.10 -0.74
C PHE A 131 -63.19 5.95 -0.17
N PRO A 132 -62.67 4.72 -0.04
CA PRO A 132 -63.26 3.72 0.85
C PRO A 132 -62.78 3.92 2.30
N THR A 133 -63.70 3.70 3.23
CA THR A 133 -63.60 3.86 4.69
C THR A 133 -62.67 2.87 5.38
N ALA A 134 -62.16 3.32 6.53
CA ALA A 134 -61.25 2.62 7.42
C ALA A 134 -61.72 1.23 7.86
N SER A 135 -60.89 0.22 7.66
CA SER A 135 -60.42 -0.69 8.71
C SER A 135 -59.49 -1.74 8.10
N THR A 136 -58.38 -2.01 8.80
CA THR A 136 -57.39 -3.08 8.60
C THR A 136 -56.34 -2.89 7.49
N LEU A 137 -55.27 -2.16 7.80
CA LEU A 137 -53.93 -2.33 7.21
C LEU A 137 -52.85 -2.17 8.31
N PRO A 138 -51.73 -2.91 8.24
CA PRO A 138 -50.73 -2.98 9.30
C PRO A 138 -49.93 -1.68 9.41
N ALA A 139 -49.51 -1.36 10.63
CA ALA A 139 -48.72 -0.18 10.97
C ALA A 139 -47.42 -0.12 10.14
N MET A 140 -47.41 0.71 9.11
CA MET A 140 -46.19 1.23 8.51
C MET A 140 -45.69 2.35 9.42
N SER A 141 -44.62 2.09 10.17
CA SER A 141 -43.96 3.13 10.95
C SER A 141 -43.45 4.21 10.01
N SER A 142 -44.06 5.39 10.15
CA SER A 142 -43.60 6.65 9.63
C SER A 142 -42.33 7.09 10.35
N ASP A 143 -41.22 7.06 9.64
CA ASP A 143 -40.24 8.15 9.64
C ASP A 143 -39.45 8.03 8.33
N PRO A 144 -39.37 9.06 7.47
CA PRO A 144 -38.33 9.09 6.46
C PRO A 144 -37.01 9.11 7.24
N ALA A 145 -36.22 8.03 7.12
CA ALA A 145 -34.89 7.99 7.69
C ALA A 145 -34.20 9.33 7.38
N PRO A 146 -33.70 10.06 8.40
CA PRO A 146 -33.10 11.36 8.18
C PRO A 146 -32.06 11.21 7.08
N LEU A 147 -32.10 12.09 6.07
CA LEU A 147 -31.10 12.14 5.01
C LEU A 147 -29.74 11.90 5.65
N PRO A 148 -28.98 10.86 5.26
CA PRO A 148 -27.81 10.45 6.00
C PRO A 148 -26.91 11.68 6.12
N ILE A 149 -26.60 12.05 7.37
CA ILE A 149 -25.62 13.09 7.66
C ILE A 149 -24.37 12.67 6.88
N LEU A 150 -24.01 13.47 5.88
CA LEU A 150 -22.83 13.24 5.05
C LEU A 150 -21.64 13.10 5.99
N ASP A 151 -21.08 11.90 6.09
CA ASP A 151 -19.89 11.67 6.91
C ASP A 151 -18.69 12.22 6.15
N PRO A 152 -18.09 13.35 6.60
CA PRO A 152 -16.92 13.91 5.93
C PRO A 152 -15.64 13.24 6.42
N ASP A 153 -15.70 12.29 7.36
CA ASP A 153 -14.52 11.67 7.94
C ASP A 153 -13.80 10.76 6.93
N THR A 154 -12.49 10.77 7.02
CA THR A 154 -11.59 9.87 6.29
C THR A 154 -11.62 8.45 6.87
N HIS A 155 -12.06 8.33 8.14
CA HIS A 155 -11.88 7.14 8.96
C HIS A 155 -10.41 6.69 9.00
N ALA A 156 -9.44 7.60 8.80
CA ALA A 156 -8.01 7.25 8.82
C ALA A 156 -7.52 6.90 10.23
N THR A 157 -8.15 7.51 11.25
CA THR A 157 -8.00 7.13 12.65
C THR A 157 -9.19 6.25 13.02
N PRO A 158 -8.99 5.03 13.53
CA PRO A 158 -10.10 4.16 13.90
C PRO A 158 -10.89 4.76 15.06
N ARG A 159 -12.21 4.59 15.05
CA ARG A 159 -13.08 4.96 16.19
C ARG A 159 -12.77 4.11 17.43
N THR A 160 -12.48 2.84 17.20
CA THR A 160 -12.07 1.88 18.23
C THR A 160 -10.90 1.06 17.71
N PHE A 161 -9.79 1.07 18.45
CA PHE A 161 -8.64 0.21 18.17
C PHE A 161 -8.98 -1.27 18.45
N LEU A 162 -8.44 -2.18 17.64
CA LEU A 162 -8.58 -3.62 17.88
C LEU A 162 -8.01 -4.03 19.26
N THR A 163 -7.04 -3.25 19.75
CA THR A 163 -6.36 -3.46 21.02
C THR A 163 -6.75 -2.45 22.09
N HIS A 164 -7.95 -1.85 22.00
CA HIS A 164 -8.41 -0.79 22.91
C HIS A 164 -8.37 -1.18 24.41
N ASP A 165 -8.49 -2.47 24.73
CA ASP A 165 -8.39 -3.05 26.09
C ASP A 165 -6.94 -3.17 26.60
N ILE A 166 -5.94 -2.94 25.75
CA ILE A 166 -4.53 -2.93 26.13
C ILE A 166 -4.09 -1.47 26.32
N PRO A 167 -3.55 -1.09 27.50
CA PRO A 167 -3.16 0.28 27.77
C PRO A 167 -2.23 0.87 26.69
N PRO A 168 -2.39 2.16 26.35
CA PRO A 168 -1.50 2.83 25.41
C PRO A 168 -0.08 2.92 25.98
N ILE A 169 0.92 2.90 25.09
CA ILE A 169 2.30 3.26 25.50
C ILE A 169 2.60 4.74 25.27
N GLY A 170 1.78 5.43 24.46
CA GLY A 170 2.03 6.81 24.08
C GLY A 170 3.28 6.97 23.21
N GLY A 171 4.04 8.03 23.50
CA GLY A 171 5.34 8.27 22.91
C GLY A 171 5.32 8.97 21.56
N THR A 172 6.51 9.08 20.97
CA THR A 172 6.76 9.79 19.71
C THR A 172 7.71 8.99 18.84
N ILE A 173 7.56 9.12 17.53
CA ILE A 173 8.40 8.46 16.52
C ILE A 173 9.07 9.51 15.64
N LYS A 174 10.04 9.09 14.83
CA LYS A 174 10.75 9.95 13.86
C LYS A 174 11.40 11.19 14.50
N GLN A 175 11.76 11.14 15.78
CA GLN A 175 12.61 12.18 16.38
C GLN A 175 13.97 12.25 15.68
N ARG A 176 14.45 11.09 15.21
CA ARG A 176 15.71 10.93 14.49
C ARG A 176 15.57 9.90 13.37
N PRO A 177 16.36 9.98 12.30
CA PRO A 177 16.35 8.97 11.24
C PRO A 177 16.69 7.57 11.74
N GLU A 178 17.60 7.46 12.72
CA GLU A 178 18.04 6.21 13.35
C GLU A 178 16.93 5.52 14.16
N ASP A 179 15.89 6.25 14.55
CA ASP A 179 14.74 5.71 15.27
C ASP A 179 13.70 5.10 14.32
N PHE A 180 13.85 5.28 13.01
CA PHE A 180 12.91 4.77 12.01
C PHE A 180 13.67 4.07 10.88
N LEU A 181 13.84 2.76 11.04
CA LEU A 181 14.56 1.92 10.08
C LEU A 181 13.57 1.13 9.21
N VAL A 182 13.78 1.15 7.89
CA VAL A 182 12.95 0.40 6.95
C VAL A 182 13.83 -0.34 5.95
N ASP A 183 13.77 -1.67 5.97
CA ASP A 183 14.47 -2.53 5.02
C ASP A 183 13.45 -3.14 4.04
N GLU A 184 13.64 -2.90 2.75
CA GLU A 184 12.83 -3.53 1.70
C GLU A 184 13.12 -5.03 1.62
N ILE A 185 12.07 -5.83 1.44
CA ILE A 185 12.18 -7.26 1.19
C ILE A 185 11.96 -7.49 -0.31
N PRO A 186 13.02 -7.79 -1.10
CA PRO A 186 12.91 -7.94 -2.55
C PRO A 186 11.96 -9.06 -2.96
N ALA A 187 11.32 -8.91 -4.13
CA ALA A 187 10.52 -9.97 -4.72
C ALA A 187 11.38 -11.17 -5.16
N TYR A 188 12.60 -10.90 -5.61
CA TYR A 188 13.58 -11.83 -6.13
C TYR A 188 14.99 -11.27 -5.96
N GLU A 189 15.97 -12.16 -5.94
CA GLU A 189 17.38 -11.81 -5.89
C GLU A 189 17.90 -11.41 -7.29
N PRO A 190 18.99 -10.63 -7.38
CA PRO A 190 19.69 -10.41 -8.65
C PRO A 190 20.17 -11.75 -9.24
N CYS A 191 20.37 -11.79 -10.56
CA CYS A 191 20.68 -13.04 -11.27
C CYS A 191 22.13 -13.14 -11.75
N GLY A 192 22.99 -12.19 -11.40
CA GLY A 192 24.40 -12.18 -11.79
C GLY A 192 24.69 -11.80 -13.24
N GLN A 193 23.67 -11.49 -14.06
CA GLN A 193 23.83 -11.12 -15.47
C GLN A 193 22.74 -10.16 -15.95
N GLY A 194 23.00 -9.46 -17.06
CA GLY A 194 22.05 -8.54 -17.70
C GLY A 194 22.56 -7.10 -17.78
N GLU A 195 21.74 -6.21 -18.33
CA GLU A 195 22.10 -4.80 -18.56
C GLU A 195 21.73 -3.86 -17.38
N HIS A 196 21.08 -4.40 -16.34
CA HIS A 196 20.70 -3.62 -15.17
C HIS A 196 21.63 -3.91 -13.99
N PHE A 197 22.15 -2.86 -13.37
CA PHE A 197 22.78 -2.95 -12.07
C PHE A 197 21.71 -2.89 -11.00
N TYR A 198 21.62 -3.92 -10.17
CA TYR A 198 20.83 -3.94 -8.96
C TYR A 198 21.74 -3.50 -7.82
N LEU A 199 21.33 -2.46 -7.13
CA LEU A 199 22.05 -1.88 -6.00
C LEU A 199 21.16 -1.95 -4.77
N LEU A 200 21.62 -2.55 -3.68
CA LEU A 200 20.99 -2.29 -2.38
C LEU A 200 21.55 -0.98 -1.84
N VAL A 201 20.67 0.02 -1.77
CA VAL A 201 21.04 1.37 -1.37
C VAL A 201 20.43 1.68 -0.02
N GLN A 202 21.27 2.05 0.94
CA GLN A 202 20.86 2.71 2.17
C GLN A 202 20.80 4.22 1.92
N LYS A 203 19.69 4.85 2.29
CA LYS A 203 19.52 6.30 2.28
C LYS A 203 19.13 6.83 3.66
N ARG A 204 19.57 8.04 4.00
CA ARG A 204 19.26 8.77 5.25
C ARG A 204 18.70 10.16 4.93
N ASN A 205 17.56 10.55 5.51
CA ASN A 205 16.97 11.88 5.32
C ASN A 205 16.81 12.29 3.84
N LEU A 206 16.43 11.33 3.00
CA LEU A 206 16.39 11.48 1.55
C LEU A 206 15.16 10.75 1.02
N SER A 207 14.38 11.38 0.14
CA SER A 207 13.26 10.70 -0.53
C SER A 207 13.78 9.73 -1.61
N THR A 208 12.95 8.75 -2.00
CA THR A 208 13.30 7.84 -3.09
C THR A 208 13.49 8.58 -4.42
N LEU A 209 12.74 9.67 -4.67
CA LEU A 209 12.86 10.44 -5.92
C LEU A 209 14.13 11.29 -5.97
N GLU A 210 14.56 11.84 -4.84
CA GLU A 210 15.87 12.52 -4.75
C GLU A 210 17.01 11.51 -4.97
N LEU A 211 16.93 10.33 -4.35
CA LEU A 211 17.90 9.25 -4.59
C LEU A 211 17.97 8.89 -6.08
N VAL A 212 16.83 8.75 -6.75
CA VAL A 212 16.78 8.47 -8.20
C VAL A 212 17.53 9.53 -9.00
N ARG A 213 17.40 10.82 -8.67
CA ARG A 213 18.11 11.91 -9.36
C ARG A 213 19.62 11.82 -9.13
N ILE A 214 20.05 11.58 -7.89
CA ILE A 214 21.46 11.43 -7.52
C ILE A 214 22.09 10.26 -8.30
N LEU A 215 21.42 9.11 -8.32
CA LEU A 215 21.90 7.92 -9.05
C LEU A 215 21.89 8.13 -10.56
N ALA A 216 20.84 8.75 -11.11
CA ALA A 216 20.77 9.05 -12.54
C ALA A 216 21.95 9.93 -13.01
N GLN A 217 22.26 10.98 -12.23
CA GLN A 217 23.40 11.85 -12.49
C GLN A 217 24.72 11.10 -12.37
N HIS A 218 24.90 10.32 -11.30
CA HIS A 218 26.13 9.57 -11.05
C HIS A 218 26.43 8.54 -12.16
N PHE A 219 25.42 7.79 -12.59
CA PHE A 219 25.56 6.78 -13.64
C PHE A 219 25.47 7.37 -15.06
N ASN A 220 25.23 8.67 -15.17
CA ASN A 220 25.01 9.40 -16.42
C ASN A 220 23.94 8.74 -17.30
N VAL A 221 22.77 8.51 -16.72
CA VAL A 221 21.59 7.92 -17.37
C VAL A 221 20.36 8.80 -17.14
N PRO A 222 19.32 8.71 -17.99
CA PRO A 222 18.06 9.38 -17.73
C PRO A 222 17.43 8.87 -16.41
N PRO A 223 16.73 9.72 -15.62
CA PRO A 223 16.01 9.26 -14.42
C PRO A 223 15.00 8.13 -14.69
N GLY A 224 14.46 8.09 -15.91
CA GLY A 224 13.58 7.03 -16.38
C GLY A 224 14.26 5.66 -16.54
N ASP A 225 15.58 5.58 -16.49
CA ASP A 225 16.35 4.33 -16.53
C ASP A 225 16.75 3.81 -15.14
N VAL A 226 16.47 4.60 -14.11
CA VAL A 226 16.50 4.18 -12.72
C VAL A 226 15.13 3.61 -12.35
N GLY A 227 15.11 2.44 -11.73
CA GLY A 227 13.92 1.70 -11.32
C GLY A 227 13.93 1.42 -9.84
N TYR A 228 12.75 1.43 -9.23
CA TYR A 228 12.54 1.17 -7.80
C TYR A 228 11.23 0.39 -7.62
N ALA A 229 11.13 -0.39 -6.54
CA ALA A 229 9.93 -1.20 -6.27
C ALA A 229 8.84 -0.43 -5.50
N GLY A 230 9.22 0.59 -4.72
CA GLY A 230 8.29 1.47 -4.02
C GLY A 230 8.99 2.72 -3.48
N LEU A 231 8.19 3.71 -3.08
CA LEU A 231 8.70 4.88 -2.38
C LEU A 231 8.91 4.54 -0.90
N LYS A 232 9.91 5.15 -0.26
CA LYS A 232 10.18 5.03 1.17
C LYS A 232 10.21 6.41 1.82
N ASP A 233 9.94 6.46 3.12
CA ASP A 233 9.97 7.69 3.93
C ASP A 233 11.28 8.47 3.76
N LYS A 234 11.17 9.80 3.67
CA LYS A 234 12.32 10.73 3.66
C LYS A 234 13.01 10.74 5.02
N HIS A 235 12.24 10.98 6.08
CA HIS A 235 12.71 11.10 7.48
C HIS A 235 12.92 9.73 8.14
N ALA A 236 13.85 8.95 7.60
CA ALA A 236 14.16 7.59 8.02
C ALA A 236 15.55 7.18 7.53
N ILE A 237 16.09 6.09 8.06
CA ILE A 237 17.12 5.30 7.38
C ILE A 237 16.42 4.16 6.68
N THR A 238 16.56 4.09 5.35
CA THR A 238 15.85 3.08 4.56
C THR A 238 16.80 2.37 3.62
N ARG A 239 16.67 1.05 3.51
CA ARG A 239 17.39 0.22 2.55
C ARG A 239 16.42 -0.29 1.49
N GLN A 240 16.73 -0.05 0.23
CA GLN A 240 15.89 -0.49 -0.89
C GLN A 240 16.74 -0.90 -2.08
N VAL A 241 16.22 -1.82 -2.89
CA VAL A 241 16.90 -2.19 -4.12
C VAL A 241 16.55 -1.18 -5.20
N ILE A 242 17.55 -0.73 -5.94
CA ILE A 242 17.43 0.15 -7.09
C ILE A 242 18.01 -0.56 -8.30
N SER A 243 17.31 -0.52 -9.44
CA SER A 243 17.86 -0.98 -10.71
C SER A 243 18.31 0.20 -11.55
N ILE A 244 19.47 0.12 -12.20
CA ILE A 244 19.96 1.15 -13.12
C ILE A 244 20.29 0.49 -14.44
N ARG A 245 19.67 0.95 -15.54
CA ARG A 245 20.03 0.49 -16.88
C ARG A 245 21.20 1.29 -17.41
N ALA A 246 22.37 0.67 -17.54
CA ALA A 246 23.59 1.32 -18.03
C ALA A 246 24.24 0.47 -19.14
N THR A 247 23.59 0.45 -20.30
CA THR A 247 23.98 -0.41 -21.44
C THR A 247 25.43 -0.15 -21.87
N GLY A 248 26.19 -1.24 -22.02
CA GLY A 248 27.57 -1.20 -22.52
C GLY A 248 28.63 -0.73 -21.53
N ARG A 249 28.25 -0.45 -20.27
CA ARG A 249 29.21 -0.17 -19.18
C ARG A 249 29.13 -1.24 -18.12
N LYS A 250 30.18 -1.36 -17.34
CA LYS A 250 30.22 -2.17 -16.13
C LYS A 250 30.13 -1.29 -14.91
N ILE A 251 29.73 -1.86 -13.79
CA ILE A 251 29.62 -1.08 -12.55
C ILE A 251 30.98 -0.58 -12.06
N GLU A 252 32.06 -1.31 -12.34
CA GLU A 252 33.43 -0.95 -11.96
C GLU A 252 33.95 0.26 -12.75
N ASP A 253 33.29 0.64 -13.84
CA ASP A 253 33.63 1.82 -14.64
C ASP A 253 33.19 3.13 -13.95
N TYR A 254 32.37 3.04 -12.90
CA TYR A 254 31.85 4.19 -12.17
C TYR A 254 32.63 4.43 -10.87
N PRO A 255 32.94 5.70 -10.54
CA PRO A 255 33.56 6.01 -9.27
C PRO A 255 32.60 5.67 -8.12
N MET A 256 33.12 5.58 -6.90
CA MET A 256 32.26 5.42 -5.73
C MET A 256 31.39 6.67 -5.54
N ILE A 257 30.10 6.47 -5.21
CA ILE A 257 29.14 7.55 -4.96
C ILE A 257 29.64 8.45 -3.83
N GLN A 258 29.67 9.76 -4.08
CA GLN A 258 30.08 10.79 -3.12
C GLN A 258 28.84 11.56 -2.62
N ASP A 259 28.01 10.92 -1.80
CA ASP A 259 26.92 11.57 -1.07
C ASP A 259 26.83 10.93 0.33
N GLU A 260 27.04 11.72 1.38
CA GLU A 260 27.07 11.23 2.78
C GLU A 260 25.74 10.62 3.23
N ARG A 261 24.63 10.92 2.54
CA ARG A 261 23.30 10.39 2.83
C ARG A 261 23.03 9.07 2.13
N VAL A 262 23.91 8.62 1.24
CA VAL A 262 23.71 7.45 0.38
C VAL A 262 24.86 6.47 0.57
N SER A 263 24.53 5.19 0.77
CA SER A 263 25.53 4.12 0.83
C SER A 263 25.06 2.93 0.00
N VAL A 264 25.91 2.45 -0.91
CA VAL A 264 25.67 1.21 -1.66
C VAL A 264 26.21 0.05 -0.83
N LEU A 265 25.33 -0.86 -0.41
CA LEU A 265 25.67 -1.99 0.45
C LEU A 265 26.14 -3.20 -0.35
N TRP A 266 25.52 -3.43 -1.51
CA TRP A 266 25.96 -4.40 -2.50
C TRP A 266 25.47 -4.00 -3.88
N SER A 267 26.09 -4.61 -4.89
CA SER A 267 25.70 -4.48 -6.29
C SER A 267 25.83 -5.80 -7.04
N ASP A 268 24.89 -6.09 -7.94
CA ASP A 268 24.95 -7.24 -8.83
C ASP A 268 24.14 -6.97 -10.11
N TYR A 269 24.18 -7.87 -11.09
CA TYR A 269 23.52 -7.72 -12.38
C TYR A 269 22.14 -8.40 -12.41
N HIS A 270 21.22 -7.81 -13.17
CA HIS A 270 19.93 -8.40 -13.46
C HIS A 270 19.45 -8.08 -14.88
N ASN A 271 18.58 -8.94 -15.42
CA ASN A 271 18.03 -8.79 -16.76
C ASN A 271 16.90 -7.76 -16.83
N ASN A 272 16.19 -7.51 -15.72
CA ASN A 272 14.96 -6.73 -15.72
C ASN A 272 15.11 -5.42 -14.95
N LYS A 273 14.50 -4.36 -15.48
CA LYS A 273 14.26 -3.14 -14.70
C LYS A 273 13.33 -3.43 -13.51
N LEU A 274 13.67 -2.92 -12.34
CA LEU A 274 12.79 -2.91 -11.17
C LEU A 274 11.64 -1.92 -11.39
N ARG A 275 10.41 -2.34 -11.11
CA ARG A 275 9.18 -1.56 -11.32
C ARG A 275 8.35 -1.52 -10.02
N PRO A 276 7.45 -0.53 -9.89
CA PRO A 276 6.53 -0.47 -8.76
C PRO A 276 5.83 -1.82 -8.50
N GLY A 277 5.86 -2.27 -7.25
CA GLY A 277 5.29 -3.56 -6.83
C GLY A 277 6.25 -4.75 -6.85
N HIS A 278 7.48 -4.61 -7.35
CA HIS A 278 8.52 -5.65 -7.35
C HIS A 278 9.20 -5.85 -5.96
N LEU A 279 8.41 -5.88 -4.89
CA LEU A 279 8.85 -6.19 -3.53
C LEU A 279 7.83 -7.12 -2.86
N LYS A 280 8.26 -7.94 -1.90
CA LYS A 280 7.34 -8.73 -1.05
C LYS A 280 6.72 -7.86 0.03
N GLY A 281 7.52 -6.97 0.61
CA GLY A 281 7.13 -6.17 1.75
C GLY A 281 8.26 -5.32 2.30
N ASN A 282 8.07 -4.84 3.53
CA ASN A 282 9.05 -4.04 4.25
C ASN A 282 9.21 -4.57 5.66
N ARG A 283 10.46 -4.66 6.12
CA ARG A 283 10.82 -4.89 7.52
C ARG A 283 11.02 -3.55 8.19
N PHE A 284 10.34 -3.33 9.30
CA PHE A 284 10.43 -2.13 10.10
C PHE A 284 11.18 -2.44 11.40
N SER A 285 11.99 -1.48 11.85
CA SER A 285 12.51 -1.43 13.22
C SER A 285 12.43 0.01 13.69
N ILE A 286 11.51 0.26 14.62
CA ILE A 286 11.09 1.60 15.00
C ILE A 286 11.27 1.75 16.52
N ARG A 287 12.00 2.79 16.93
CA ARG A 287 12.11 3.19 18.33
C ARG A 287 11.05 4.25 18.64
N ILE A 288 10.18 3.92 19.58
CA ILE A 288 9.19 4.83 20.14
C ILE A 288 9.83 5.46 21.37
N ARG A 289 10.00 6.78 21.33
CA ARG A 289 10.66 7.61 22.35
C ARG A 289 9.64 8.28 23.27
N ASN A 290 10.10 8.83 24.39
CA ASN A 290 9.24 9.46 25.42
C ASN A 290 8.24 8.47 26.03
N VAL A 291 8.70 7.25 26.28
CA VAL A 291 7.96 6.15 26.89
C VAL A 291 8.79 5.53 28.00
N ARG A 292 8.19 4.73 28.87
CA ARG A 292 8.93 4.02 29.91
C ARG A 292 9.36 2.66 29.35
N PRO A 293 10.59 2.17 29.62
CA PRO A 293 11.04 0.89 29.08
C PRO A 293 10.12 -0.29 29.44
N GLN A 294 9.46 -0.26 30.61
CA GLN A 294 8.48 -1.27 31.02
C GLN A 294 7.20 -1.31 30.18
N ASP A 295 6.89 -0.25 29.41
CA ASP A 295 5.75 -0.23 28.50
C ASP A 295 5.93 -1.23 27.33
N VAL A 296 7.14 -1.81 27.18
CA VAL A 296 7.44 -2.99 26.34
C VAL A 296 6.44 -4.12 26.54
N LEU A 297 5.94 -4.33 27.77
CA LEU A 297 4.95 -5.39 28.06
C LEU A 297 3.61 -5.13 27.37
N HIS A 298 3.17 -3.87 27.31
CA HIS A 298 1.95 -3.50 26.60
C HIS A 298 2.16 -3.59 25.09
N ALA A 299 3.28 -3.09 24.58
CA ALA A 299 3.62 -3.21 23.16
C ALA A 299 3.68 -4.68 22.71
N LYS A 300 4.29 -5.55 23.52
CA LYS A 300 4.31 -7.00 23.27
C LYS A 300 2.90 -7.58 23.17
N ARG A 301 2.03 -7.28 24.14
CA ARG A 301 0.64 -7.78 24.13
C ARG A 301 -0.14 -7.33 22.89
N VAL A 302 0.11 -6.10 22.41
CA VAL A 302 -0.49 -5.60 21.16
C VAL A 302 0.04 -6.40 19.97
N LEU A 303 1.37 -6.52 19.84
CA LEU A 303 2.00 -7.25 18.72
C LEU A 303 1.58 -8.73 18.69
N ASP A 304 1.56 -9.42 19.82
CA ASP A 304 1.10 -10.82 19.93
C ASP A 304 -0.35 -10.96 19.45
N ARG A 305 -1.22 -9.97 19.76
CA ARG A 305 -2.61 -9.98 19.28
C ARG A 305 -2.68 -9.77 17.77
N LEU A 306 -1.96 -8.77 17.25
CA LEU A 306 -1.94 -8.44 15.82
C LEU A 306 -1.34 -9.58 14.97
N GLU A 307 -0.34 -10.29 15.48
CA GLU A 307 0.22 -11.48 14.84
C GLU A 307 -0.82 -12.57 14.68
N ARG A 308 -1.59 -12.85 15.74
CA ARG A 308 -2.63 -13.89 15.72
C ARG A 308 -3.86 -13.51 14.88
N THR A 309 -4.33 -12.27 14.98
CA THR A 309 -5.61 -11.87 14.37
C THR A 309 -5.45 -11.18 13.03
N GLY A 310 -4.24 -10.76 12.67
CA GLY A 310 -3.95 -9.86 11.56
C GLY A 310 -4.08 -8.39 11.96
N VAL A 311 -3.34 -7.54 11.27
CA VAL A 311 -3.37 -6.07 11.42
C VAL A 311 -4.54 -5.52 10.62
N PRO A 312 -5.44 -4.70 11.21
CA PRO A 312 -6.43 -3.95 10.44
C PRO A 312 -5.74 -3.13 9.34
N ASN A 313 -6.07 -3.41 8.08
CA ASN A 313 -5.36 -2.87 6.93
C ASN A 313 -5.84 -1.44 6.58
N ARG A 314 -5.94 -0.56 7.57
CA ARG A 314 -6.47 0.80 7.41
C ARG A 314 -5.60 1.63 6.47
N VAL A 315 -6.23 2.52 5.71
CA VAL A 315 -5.53 3.55 4.95
C VAL A 315 -5.30 4.76 5.85
N GLY A 316 -4.03 5.13 6.06
CA GLY A 316 -3.63 6.22 6.95
C GLY A 316 -3.88 7.63 6.41
N PRO A 317 -3.69 8.66 7.27
CA PRO A 317 -4.00 10.06 6.97
C PRO A 317 -3.23 10.62 5.76
N GLN A 318 -2.05 10.08 5.47
CA GLN A 318 -1.22 10.52 4.34
C GLN A 318 -1.93 10.35 2.97
N ARG A 319 -2.89 9.41 2.86
CA ARG A 319 -3.69 9.25 1.63
C ARG A 319 -4.59 10.45 1.37
N PHE A 320 -5.02 11.13 2.41
CA PHE A 320 -6.02 12.18 2.36
C PHE A 320 -5.42 13.57 2.15
N GLY A 321 -4.09 13.65 2.01
CA GLY A 321 -3.35 14.87 1.69
C GLY A 321 -3.10 15.74 2.92
N LEU A 322 -2.33 16.81 2.74
CA LEU A 322 -1.97 17.74 3.82
C LEU A 322 -3.22 18.38 4.46
N LEU A 323 -4.20 18.73 3.64
CA LEU A 323 -5.48 19.31 4.08
C LEU A 323 -6.51 18.27 4.51
N GLN A 324 -6.15 16.98 4.50
CA GLN A 324 -7.02 15.86 4.84
C GLN A 324 -8.39 15.88 4.11
N ASN A 325 -8.44 16.38 2.87
CA ASN A 325 -9.69 16.55 2.11
C ASN A 325 -9.69 15.93 0.70
N ASN A 326 -8.65 15.15 0.34
CA ASN A 326 -8.60 14.52 -0.99
C ASN A 326 -9.80 13.60 -1.28
N HIS A 327 -10.35 12.94 -0.27
CA HIS A 327 -11.56 12.12 -0.39
C HIS A 327 -12.80 12.97 -0.66
N LEU A 328 -12.88 14.19 -0.15
CA LEU A 328 -13.97 15.13 -0.44
C LEU A 328 -13.91 15.60 -1.90
N ILE A 329 -12.70 15.87 -2.40
CA ILE A 329 -12.45 16.17 -3.82
C ILE A 329 -12.88 14.98 -4.68
N GLY A 330 -12.41 13.77 -4.37
CA GLY A 330 -12.78 12.54 -5.09
C GLY A 330 -14.29 12.27 -5.08
N ARG A 331 -14.95 12.47 -3.94
CA ARG A 331 -16.41 12.39 -3.80
C ARG A 331 -17.10 13.38 -4.74
N ALA A 332 -16.71 14.64 -4.69
CA ALA A 332 -17.30 15.69 -5.52
C ALA A 332 -17.10 15.44 -7.03
N MET A 333 -15.96 14.86 -7.42
CA MET A 333 -15.72 14.41 -8.80
C MET A 333 -16.72 13.33 -9.25
N ILE A 334 -16.96 12.31 -8.41
CA ILE A 334 -17.93 11.24 -8.71
C ILE A 334 -19.36 11.77 -8.73
N ALA A 335 -19.71 12.64 -7.78
CA ALA A 335 -21.00 13.32 -7.72
C ALA A 335 -21.21 14.33 -8.87
N ARG A 336 -20.14 14.68 -9.61
CA ARG A 336 -20.10 15.73 -10.64
C ARG A 336 -20.46 17.12 -10.10
N ASP A 337 -20.19 17.34 -8.82
CA ASP A 337 -20.24 18.64 -8.18
C ASP A 337 -18.93 19.39 -8.44
N PHE A 338 -18.78 19.85 -9.69
CA PHE A 338 -17.55 20.51 -10.14
C PHE A 338 -17.22 21.79 -9.37
N PRO A 339 -18.19 22.66 -8.99
CA PRO A 339 -17.91 23.77 -8.09
C PRO A 339 -17.28 23.30 -6.78
N ARG A 340 -17.83 22.26 -6.14
CA ARG A 340 -17.27 21.73 -4.88
C ARG A 340 -15.86 21.18 -5.05
N VAL A 341 -15.54 20.55 -6.18
CA VAL A 341 -14.16 20.12 -6.48
C VAL A 341 -13.19 21.30 -6.43
N LEU A 342 -13.57 22.44 -7.01
CA LEU A 342 -12.73 23.64 -7.02
C LEU A 342 -12.67 24.31 -5.63
N ASP A 343 -13.78 24.33 -4.90
CA ASP A 343 -13.80 24.87 -3.53
C ASP A 343 -12.89 24.07 -2.60
N GLU A 344 -12.98 22.74 -2.62
CA GLU A 344 -12.09 21.88 -1.81
C GLU A 344 -10.61 22.06 -2.17
N LEU A 345 -10.32 22.32 -3.45
CA LEU A 345 -8.96 22.55 -3.93
C LEU A 345 -8.43 23.94 -3.53
N LEU A 346 -9.25 25.00 -3.63
CA LEU A 346 -8.81 26.39 -3.67
C LEU A 346 -9.38 27.30 -2.58
N ALA A 347 -10.49 26.95 -1.94
CA ALA A 347 -11.11 27.77 -0.90
C ALA A 347 -10.39 27.66 0.45
N PRO A 348 -10.58 28.64 1.36
CA PRO A 348 -10.05 28.54 2.72
C PRO A 348 -10.49 27.25 3.41
N ASN A 349 -9.55 26.58 4.09
CA ASN A 349 -9.83 25.34 4.81
C ASN A 349 -9.85 25.63 6.32
N ALA A 350 -11.00 25.44 6.97
CA ALA A 350 -11.16 25.75 8.39
C ALA A 350 -10.33 24.84 9.32
N ALA A 351 -10.06 23.60 8.93
CA ALA A 351 -9.22 22.68 9.70
C ALA A 351 -7.73 23.03 9.59
N PHE A 352 -7.33 23.71 8.50
CA PHE A 352 -5.95 24.08 8.22
C PHE A 352 -5.86 25.55 7.74
N PRO A 353 -6.20 26.53 8.60
CA PRO A 353 -6.40 27.91 8.18
C PRO A 353 -5.12 28.60 7.70
N ALA A 354 -3.94 28.16 8.14
CA ALA A 354 -2.66 28.73 7.73
C ALA A 354 -2.22 28.30 6.31
N GLN A 355 -2.73 27.18 5.80
CA GLN A 355 -2.19 26.55 4.60
C GLN A 355 -2.55 27.33 3.32
N ASN A 356 -1.58 28.06 2.77
CA ASN A 356 -1.78 28.96 1.62
C ASN A 356 -2.92 29.98 1.85
N ALA A 357 -3.05 30.48 3.09
CA ALA A 357 -4.18 31.27 3.56
C ALA A 357 -4.53 32.45 2.63
N ASP A 358 -3.55 33.27 2.28
CA ASP A 358 -3.74 34.49 1.46
C ASP A 358 -4.22 34.15 0.05
N ALA A 359 -3.60 33.14 -0.59
CA ALA A 359 -3.97 32.70 -1.93
C ALA A 359 -5.42 32.16 -1.96
N ARG A 360 -5.80 31.39 -0.93
CA ARG A 360 -7.15 30.85 -0.78
C ARG A 360 -8.18 31.93 -0.46
N ALA A 361 -7.82 32.96 0.30
CA ALA A 361 -8.68 34.11 0.56
C ALA A 361 -8.94 34.93 -0.73
N LEU A 362 -7.93 35.09 -1.59
CA LEU A 362 -8.07 35.72 -2.90
C LEU A 362 -8.97 34.91 -3.84
N TYR A 363 -8.90 33.58 -3.80
CA TYR A 363 -9.85 32.72 -4.51
C TYR A 363 -11.30 33.00 -4.09
N ALA A 364 -11.57 33.09 -2.78
CA ALA A 364 -12.91 33.41 -2.26
C ALA A 364 -13.43 34.79 -2.72
N GLN A 365 -12.52 35.75 -2.94
CA GLN A 365 -12.81 37.06 -3.51
C GLN A 365 -12.91 37.06 -5.04
N ARG A 366 -12.75 35.89 -5.71
CA ARG A 366 -12.64 35.72 -7.16
C ARG A 366 -11.48 36.47 -7.83
N LYS A 367 -10.44 36.79 -7.05
CA LYS A 367 -9.19 37.43 -7.52
C LYS A 367 -8.18 36.38 -7.96
N PHE A 368 -8.51 35.64 -9.01
CA PHE A 368 -7.74 34.46 -9.42
C PHE A 368 -6.31 34.76 -9.89
N ALA A 369 -6.10 35.88 -10.59
CA ALA A 369 -4.79 36.28 -11.07
C ALA A 369 -3.81 36.59 -9.91
N GLU A 370 -4.28 37.31 -8.90
CA GLU A 370 -3.52 37.63 -7.69
C GLU A 370 -3.26 36.36 -6.84
N ALA A 371 -4.23 35.45 -6.76
CA ALA A 371 -4.06 34.19 -6.05
C ALA A 371 -2.91 33.34 -6.61
N ILE A 372 -2.74 33.30 -7.94
CA ILE A 372 -1.70 32.49 -8.61
C ILE A 372 -0.29 32.89 -8.16
N SER A 373 -0.02 34.18 -7.94
CA SER A 373 1.31 34.64 -7.55
C SER A 373 1.71 34.28 -6.12
N LEU A 374 0.76 33.89 -5.28
CA LEU A 374 1.00 33.53 -3.87
C LEU A 374 1.20 32.03 -3.65
N TYR A 375 0.83 31.19 -4.62
CA TYR A 375 1.06 29.75 -4.52
C TYR A 375 2.53 29.38 -4.81
N PRO A 376 3.10 28.39 -4.11
CA PRO A 376 4.44 27.88 -4.45
C PRO A 376 4.45 27.19 -5.82
N ARG A 377 5.64 27.05 -6.41
CA ARG A 377 5.85 26.41 -7.73
C ARG A 377 5.35 24.96 -7.77
N SER A 378 5.34 24.28 -6.62
CA SER A 378 4.83 22.92 -6.44
C SER A 378 3.30 22.81 -6.60
N ALA A 379 2.53 23.88 -6.37
CA ALA A 379 1.06 23.91 -6.44
C ALA A 379 0.53 23.99 -7.90
N ARG A 380 0.92 23.01 -8.72
CA ARG A 380 0.63 22.99 -10.16
C ARG A 380 -0.86 22.85 -10.45
N THR A 381 -1.57 22.03 -9.70
CA THR A 381 -3.00 21.75 -9.89
C THR A 381 -3.83 22.98 -9.53
N GLU A 382 -3.52 23.62 -8.41
CA GLU A 382 -4.17 24.82 -7.90
C GLU A 382 -3.97 25.99 -8.86
N THR A 383 -2.72 26.27 -9.24
CA THR A 383 -2.41 27.35 -10.17
C THR A 383 -2.98 27.10 -11.56
N PHE A 384 -3.03 25.84 -12.03
CA PHE A 384 -3.72 25.48 -13.27
C PHE A 384 -5.22 25.81 -13.21
N ALA A 385 -5.91 25.37 -12.15
CA ALA A 385 -7.33 25.62 -11.98
C ALA A 385 -7.64 27.12 -11.91
N LEU A 386 -6.85 27.89 -11.15
CA LEU A 386 -6.98 29.36 -11.07
C LEU A 386 -6.77 30.04 -12.42
N ARG A 387 -5.78 29.61 -13.23
CA ARG A 387 -5.57 30.16 -14.58
C ARG A 387 -6.76 29.93 -15.49
N MET A 388 -7.40 28.77 -15.41
CA MET A 388 -8.59 28.49 -16.20
C MET A 388 -9.80 29.30 -15.71
N LEU A 389 -9.97 29.45 -14.40
CA LEU A 389 -11.01 30.30 -13.82
C LEU A 389 -10.84 31.77 -14.23
N ALA A 390 -9.61 32.29 -14.23
CA ALA A 390 -9.29 33.64 -14.69
C ALA A 390 -9.67 33.88 -16.17
N ARG A 391 -9.70 32.82 -16.99
CA ARG A 391 -10.14 32.86 -18.40
C ARG A 391 -11.66 32.69 -18.56
N GLY A 392 -12.41 32.55 -17.46
CA GLY A 392 -13.86 32.36 -17.48
C GLY A 392 -14.29 30.94 -17.88
N GLU A 393 -13.41 29.95 -17.76
CA GLU A 393 -13.75 28.57 -18.10
C GLU A 393 -14.74 27.97 -17.10
N LYS A 394 -15.63 27.09 -17.59
CA LYS A 394 -16.63 26.43 -16.77
C LYS A 394 -15.99 25.39 -15.83
N PRO A 395 -16.44 25.25 -14.57
CA PRO A 395 -15.87 24.29 -13.61
C PRO A 395 -15.74 22.86 -14.14
N SER A 396 -16.73 22.36 -14.87
CA SER A 396 -16.69 21.01 -15.47
C SER A 396 -15.50 20.81 -16.41
N LYS A 397 -15.22 21.79 -17.27
CA LYS A 397 -14.08 21.74 -18.20
C LYS A 397 -12.75 21.80 -17.45
N ILE A 398 -12.66 22.59 -16.39
CA ILE A 398 -11.47 22.69 -15.55
C ILE A 398 -11.16 21.35 -14.90
N VAL A 399 -12.17 20.75 -14.23
CA VAL A 399 -11.99 19.50 -13.49
C VAL A 399 -11.59 18.34 -14.40
N TYR A 400 -12.19 18.22 -15.59
CA TYR A 400 -11.77 17.18 -16.55
C TYR A 400 -10.40 17.43 -17.20
N ALA A 401 -9.87 18.66 -17.11
CA ALA A 401 -8.55 19.01 -17.62
C ALA A 401 -7.44 18.93 -16.55
N ILE A 402 -7.78 18.67 -15.28
CA ILE A 402 -6.80 18.34 -14.24
C ILE A 402 -6.02 17.09 -14.66
N ASP A 403 -4.73 17.05 -14.33
CA ASP A 403 -3.87 15.90 -14.61
C ASP A 403 -4.56 14.59 -14.17
N PRO A 404 -4.71 13.60 -15.08
CA PRO A 404 -5.43 12.36 -14.77
C PRO A 404 -4.85 11.58 -13.59
N THR A 405 -3.55 11.69 -13.33
CA THR A 405 -2.86 11.05 -12.20
C THR A 405 -3.33 11.65 -10.88
N VAL A 406 -3.45 12.98 -10.83
CA VAL A 406 -3.99 13.69 -9.65
C VAL A 406 -5.47 13.36 -9.48
N GLY A 407 -6.26 13.39 -10.55
CA GLY A 407 -7.68 13.02 -10.50
C GLY A 407 -7.89 11.60 -9.98
N ARG A 408 -7.12 10.62 -10.48
CA ARG A 408 -7.15 9.23 -10.01
C ARG A 408 -6.76 9.12 -8.53
N PHE A 409 -5.76 9.89 -8.09
CA PHE A 409 -5.35 9.91 -6.70
C PHE A 409 -6.49 10.39 -5.78
N MET A 410 -7.18 11.48 -6.13
CA MET A 410 -8.32 12.00 -5.36
C MET A 410 -9.48 10.99 -5.27
N ILE A 411 -9.82 10.36 -6.40
CA ILE A 411 -10.85 9.31 -6.43
C ILE A 411 -10.42 8.10 -5.58
N SER A 412 -9.16 7.69 -5.65
CA SER A 412 -8.65 6.60 -4.81
C SER A 412 -8.67 6.92 -3.31
N ALA A 413 -8.52 8.20 -2.93
CA ALA A 413 -8.68 8.64 -1.55
C ALA A 413 -10.13 8.51 -1.09
N PHE A 414 -11.11 8.85 -1.95
CA PHE A 414 -12.53 8.60 -1.65
C PHE A 414 -12.83 7.10 -1.47
N GLN A 415 -12.36 6.26 -2.40
CA GLN A 415 -12.49 4.80 -2.27
C GLN A 415 -11.87 4.29 -0.95
N SER A 416 -10.73 4.85 -0.56
CA SER A 416 -10.05 4.52 0.70
C SER A 416 -10.87 4.89 1.95
N ALA A 417 -11.58 6.03 1.92
CA ALA A 417 -12.48 6.42 3.01
C ALA A 417 -13.65 5.43 3.16
N VAL A 418 -14.26 5.01 2.04
CA VAL A 418 -15.31 3.98 2.06
C VAL A 418 -14.77 2.64 2.56
N PHE A 419 -13.59 2.22 2.11
CA PHE A 419 -12.91 1.03 2.61
C PHE A 419 -12.68 1.11 4.13
N ASN A 420 -12.20 2.24 4.64
CA ASN A 420 -11.96 2.46 6.07
C ASN A 420 -13.27 2.41 6.87
N ALA A 421 -14.37 2.94 6.35
CA ALA A 421 -15.68 2.87 6.99
C ALA A 421 -16.21 1.42 7.08
N VAL A 422 -16.02 0.61 6.03
CA VAL A 422 -16.34 -0.83 6.07
C VAL A 422 -15.49 -1.57 7.10
N LEU A 423 -14.20 -1.22 7.20
CA LEU A 423 -13.31 -1.78 8.21
C LEU A 423 -13.74 -1.41 9.64
N ASP A 424 -14.17 -0.16 9.87
CA ASP A 424 -14.71 0.28 11.17
C ASP A 424 -15.95 -0.52 11.58
N GLU A 425 -16.90 -0.72 10.66
CA GLU A 425 -18.11 -1.49 10.91
C GLU A 425 -17.76 -2.93 11.32
N ARG A 426 -16.83 -3.57 10.59
CA ARG A 426 -16.35 -4.92 10.91
C ARG A 426 -15.60 -5.02 12.24
N LEU A 427 -14.85 -3.99 12.62
CA LEU A 427 -14.18 -3.94 13.91
C LEU A 427 -15.19 -3.78 15.05
N ALA A 428 -16.17 -2.89 14.88
CA ALA A 428 -17.23 -2.66 15.86
C ALA A 428 -18.12 -3.90 16.07
N GLU A 429 -18.41 -4.64 15.00
CA GLU A 429 -19.14 -5.92 15.06
C GLU A 429 -18.31 -7.10 15.59
N GLY A 430 -16.99 -6.95 15.71
CA GLY A 430 -16.09 -8.06 16.05
C GLY A 430 -15.93 -9.11 14.93
N THR A 431 -16.27 -8.76 13.69
CA THR A 431 -16.29 -9.67 12.53
C THR A 431 -15.14 -9.44 11.54
N PHE A 432 -14.21 -8.52 11.81
CA PHE A 432 -13.11 -8.17 10.89
C PHE A 432 -12.16 -9.33 10.53
N ASN A 433 -12.02 -10.29 11.44
CA ASN A 433 -11.15 -11.46 11.30
C ASN A 433 -11.92 -12.73 10.88
N THR A 434 -13.23 -12.63 10.67
CA THR A 434 -14.13 -13.75 10.43
C THR A 434 -14.71 -13.68 9.03
N ILE A 435 -14.70 -14.81 8.32
CA ILE A 435 -15.35 -14.96 7.02
C ILE A 435 -16.85 -15.19 7.25
N LEU A 436 -17.70 -14.40 6.59
CA LEU A 436 -19.15 -14.48 6.66
C LEU A 436 -19.76 -14.86 5.29
N PRO A 437 -20.99 -15.41 5.24
CA PRO A 437 -21.68 -15.68 3.99
C PRO A 437 -21.79 -14.42 3.13
N GLY A 438 -21.49 -14.57 1.84
CA GLY A 438 -21.49 -13.48 0.87
C GLY A 438 -20.24 -12.60 0.89
N ASP A 439 -19.24 -12.92 1.72
CA ASP A 439 -17.94 -12.25 1.66
C ASP A 439 -17.20 -12.52 0.34
N LEU A 440 -16.27 -11.62 0.04
CA LEU A 440 -15.15 -11.92 -0.86
C LEU A 440 -13.90 -12.13 -0.03
N ALA A 441 -13.29 -13.31 -0.15
CA ALA A 441 -12.06 -13.66 0.54
C ALA A 441 -10.83 -13.39 -0.33
N PHE A 442 -9.79 -12.83 0.28
CA PHE A 442 -8.48 -12.62 -0.31
C PHE A 442 -7.53 -13.71 0.16
N LYS A 443 -6.85 -14.39 -0.76
CA LYS A 443 -5.80 -15.37 -0.45
C LYS A 443 -4.44 -14.66 -0.37
N HIS A 444 -3.81 -14.66 0.80
CA HIS A 444 -2.58 -13.91 1.03
C HIS A 444 -1.37 -14.42 0.24
N GLU A 445 -1.34 -15.71 -0.09
CA GLU A 445 -0.25 -16.35 -0.84
C GLU A 445 -0.03 -15.73 -2.24
N ASN A 446 -1.12 -15.48 -2.98
CA ASN A 446 -1.06 -15.08 -4.39
C ASN A 446 -1.93 -13.85 -4.73
N GLY A 447 -2.70 -13.34 -3.76
CA GLY A 447 -3.59 -12.21 -3.92
C GLY A 447 -4.89 -12.49 -4.69
N SER A 448 -5.23 -13.76 -4.94
CA SER A 448 -6.48 -14.12 -5.60
C SER A 448 -7.68 -13.80 -4.70
N ILE A 449 -8.78 -13.35 -5.32
CA ILE A 449 -10.04 -13.04 -4.64
C ILE A 449 -11.10 -14.03 -5.12
N PHE A 450 -11.89 -14.58 -4.21
CA PHE A 450 -12.98 -15.51 -4.51
C PHE A 450 -14.18 -15.26 -3.60
N ALA A 451 -15.37 -15.67 -4.06
CA ALA A 451 -16.62 -15.50 -3.32
C ALA A 451 -16.79 -16.58 -2.25
N ILE A 452 -17.43 -16.20 -1.15
CA ILE A 452 -17.85 -17.08 -0.07
C ILE A 452 -19.34 -17.37 -0.26
N ASP A 453 -19.63 -18.34 -1.13
CA ASP A 453 -20.96 -18.90 -1.32
C ASP A 453 -21.29 -19.93 -0.22
N ASP A 454 -22.51 -20.48 -0.25
CA ASP A 454 -22.99 -21.42 0.77
C ASP A 454 -22.10 -22.66 0.89
N ALA A 455 -21.59 -23.17 -0.23
CA ALA A 455 -20.72 -24.34 -0.26
C ALA A 455 -19.34 -24.03 0.36
N THR A 456 -18.74 -22.91 -0.02
CA THR A 456 -17.44 -22.46 0.50
C THR A 456 -17.54 -22.09 1.98
N PHE A 457 -18.64 -21.48 2.41
CA PHE A 457 -18.87 -21.14 3.81
C PHE A 457 -19.11 -22.37 4.69
N ALA A 458 -19.82 -23.38 4.18
CA ALA A 458 -20.07 -24.63 4.91
C ALA A 458 -18.82 -25.50 5.08
N ASP A 459 -17.78 -25.31 4.27
CA ASP A 459 -16.50 -26.01 4.41
C ASP A 459 -15.74 -25.53 5.66
N PRO A 460 -15.50 -26.41 6.66
CA PRO A 460 -14.72 -26.06 7.85
C PRO A 460 -13.31 -25.55 7.54
N ALA A 461 -12.71 -25.96 6.41
CA ALA A 461 -11.41 -25.50 5.98
C ALA A 461 -11.40 -23.98 5.73
N THR A 462 -12.52 -23.37 5.32
CA THR A 462 -12.60 -21.92 5.13
C THR A 462 -12.38 -21.17 6.43
N ALA A 463 -13.04 -21.58 7.51
CA ALA A 463 -12.85 -21.00 8.83
C ALA A 463 -11.44 -21.24 9.37
N GLU A 464 -10.88 -22.44 9.18
CA GLU A 464 -9.52 -22.78 9.60
C GLU A 464 -8.46 -21.92 8.88
N ARG A 465 -8.60 -21.76 7.56
CA ARG A 465 -7.71 -20.93 6.75
C ARG A 465 -7.81 -19.46 7.12
N ALA A 466 -9.00 -18.98 7.48
CA ALA A 466 -9.17 -17.63 8.02
C ALA A 466 -8.50 -17.48 9.40
N ALA A 467 -8.63 -18.46 10.29
CA ALA A 467 -7.97 -18.44 11.60
C ALA A 467 -6.43 -18.43 11.48
N LYS A 468 -5.89 -19.12 10.47
CA LYS A 468 -4.45 -19.15 10.15
C LYS A 468 -3.94 -17.95 9.34
N LEU A 469 -4.79 -16.95 9.06
CA LEU A 469 -4.46 -15.80 8.20
C LEU A 469 -4.06 -16.16 6.75
N GLU A 470 -4.42 -17.34 6.26
CA GLU A 470 -4.21 -17.68 4.84
C GLU A 470 -5.20 -16.94 3.94
N ILE A 471 -6.42 -16.72 4.46
CA ILE A 471 -7.46 -15.92 3.82
C ILE A 471 -7.99 -14.83 4.73
N SER A 472 -8.54 -13.76 4.14
CA SER A 472 -9.16 -12.67 4.90
C SER A 472 -10.34 -12.05 4.16
N PRO A 473 -11.35 -11.53 4.87
CA PRO A 473 -12.39 -10.73 4.25
C PRO A 473 -11.77 -9.52 3.53
N THR A 474 -12.44 -9.04 2.49
CA THR A 474 -12.03 -7.86 1.73
C THR A 474 -13.01 -6.71 1.89
N GLY A 475 -12.52 -5.49 1.71
CA GLY A 475 -13.33 -4.28 1.55
C GLY A 475 -13.31 -3.76 0.12
N PRO A 476 -14.27 -2.89 -0.24
CA PRO A 476 -14.43 -2.38 -1.59
C PRO A 476 -13.47 -1.22 -1.88
N MET A 477 -12.88 -1.22 -3.07
CA MET A 477 -12.38 -0.02 -3.73
C MET A 477 -13.31 0.26 -4.91
N TRP A 478 -14.37 1.03 -4.66
CA TRP A 478 -15.57 1.10 -5.50
C TRP A 478 -15.32 1.51 -6.95
N GLN A 479 -15.85 0.71 -7.88
CA GLN A 479 -15.96 1.03 -9.30
C GLN A 479 -17.14 0.24 -9.89
N GLY A 480 -17.74 0.73 -10.98
CA GLY A 480 -19.01 0.21 -11.48
C GLY A 480 -19.02 -1.24 -12.00
N ARG A 481 -17.85 -1.87 -12.17
CA ARG A 481 -17.69 -3.26 -12.66
C ARG A 481 -16.78 -4.11 -11.77
N MET A 482 -16.48 -3.66 -10.55
CA MET A 482 -15.66 -4.45 -9.63
C MET A 482 -16.40 -5.71 -9.18
N MET A 483 -15.65 -6.75 -8.77
CA MET A 483 -16.25 -7.89 -8.09
C MET A 483 -16.88 -7.43 -6.77
N ARG A 484 -18.12 -7.83 -6.50
CA ARG A 484 -18.88 -7.42 -5.32
C ARG A 484 -19.11 -8.59 -4.38
N ALA A 485 -19.20 -8.26 -3.09
CA ALA A 485 -19.81 -9.14 -2.10
C ALA A 485 -21.27 -9.43 -2.49
N SER A 486 -21.92 -10.35 -1.77
CA SER A 486 -23.35 -10.63 -1.92
C SER A 486 -24.10 -10.50 -0.60
N GLY A 487 -25.44 -10.53 -0.67
CA GLY A 487 -26.32 -10.49 0.49
C GLY A 487 -26.08 -9.27 1.40
N GLU A 488 -26.05 -9.51 2.70
CA GLU A 488 -25.91 -8.46 3.71
C GLU A 488 -24.53 -7.78 3.66
N ARG A 489 -23.49 -8.47 3.18
CA ARG A 489 -22.13 -7.90 3.10
C ARG A 489 -22.05 -6.82 2.02
N ASP A 490 -22.69 -7.06 0.89
CA ASP A 490 -22.85 -6.05 -0.18
C ASP A 490 -23.75 -4.89 0.25
N ALA A 491 -24.79 -5.16 1.05
CA ALA A 491 -25.62 -4.12 1.63
C ALA A 491 -24.84 -3.22 2.59
N ALA A 492 -24.00 -3.79 3.46
CA ALA A 492 -23.11 -3.04 4.35
C ALA A 492 -22.12 -2.15 3.58
N GLU A 493 -21.49 -2.68 2.52
CA GLU A 493 -20.58 -1.91 1.68
C GLU A 493 -21.28 -0.74 0.97
N ARG A 494 -22.54 -0.92 0.51
CA ARG A 494 -23.34 0.18 -0.05
C ARG A 494 -23.72 1.21 0.99
N ARG A 495 -24.14 0.80 2.19
CA ARG A 495 -24.43 1.74 3.30
C ARG A 495 -23.21 2.58 3.66
N ALA A 496 -22.00 2.00 3.62
CA ALA A 496 -20.77 2.77 3.78
C ALA A 496 -20.58 3.80 2.65
N LEU A 497 -20.77 3.41 1.39
CA LEU A 497 -20.70 4.34 0.24
C LEU A 497 -21.72 5.49 0.36
N GLU A 498 -22.96 5.16 0.73
CA GLU A 498 -24.08 6.11 0.87
C GLU A 498 -23.89 7.08 2.04
N ARG A 499 -23.36 6.62 3.18
CA ARG A 499 -23.00 7.51 4.30
C ARG A 499 -21.97 8.57 3.92
N LEU A 500 -21.06 8.23 3.00
CA LEU A 500 -20.09 9.18 2.44
C LEU A 500 -20.66 9.99 1.26
N GLY A 501 -21.98 9.94 1.03
CA GLY A 501 -22.70 10.82 0.11
C GLY A 501 -22.68 10.41 -1.36
N ILE A 502 -22.36 9.14 -1.66
CA ILE A 502 -22.36 8.63 -3.04
C ILE A 502 -23.26 7.40 -3.13
N THR A 503 -24.02 7.31 -4.23
CA THR A 503 -24.81 6.12 -4.57
C THR A 503 -24.06 5.22 -5.54
N LEU A 504 -24.41 3.94 -5.56
CA LEU A 504 -23.87 3.00 -6.54
C LEU A 504 -24.12 3.48 -8.00
N ALA A 505 -25.30 4.02 -8.29
CA ALA A 505 -25.64 4.53 -9.61
C ALA A 505 -24.69 5.65 -10.07
N GLN A 506 -24.29 6.55 -9.16
CA GLN A 506 -23.30 7.59 -9.47
C GLN A 506 -21.91 6.99 -9.76
N VAL A 507 -21.48 5.98 -9.00
CA VAL A 507 -20.21 5.27 -9.28
C VAL A 507 -20.25 4.60 -10.66
N GLU A 508 -21.36 3.95 -11.01
CA GLU A 508 -21.55 3.30 -12.32
C GLU A 508 -21.56 4.31 -13.47
N ASP A 509 -22.30 5.42 -13.34
CA ASP A 509 -22.33 6.49 -14.33
C ASP A 509 -20.94 7.12 -14.52
N PHE A 510 -20.25 7.44 -13.42
CA PHE A 510 -18.90 7.99 -13.47
C PHE A 510 -17.91 7.01 -14.13
N THR A 511 -18.01 5.71 -13.81
CA THR A 511 -17.19 4.65 -14.41
C THR A 511 -17.37 4.58 -15.94
N LYS A 512 -18.59 4.79 -16.44
CA LYS A 512 -18.86 4.81 -17.89
C LYS A 512 -18.28 6.06 -18.57
N LYS A 513 -18.35 7.22 -17.91
CA LYS A 513 -17.96 8.52 -18.48
C LYS A 513 -16.47 8.82 -18.37
N ALA A 514 -15.81 8.37 -17.31
CA ALA A 514 -14.39 8.62 -17.04
C ALA A 514 -13.66 7.36 -16.56
N PRO A 515 -13.67 6.25 -17.33
CA PRO A 515 -13.09 4.97 -16.93
C PRO A 515 -11.59 5.06 -16.63
N GLN A 516 -10.87 6.03 -17.19
CA GLN A 516 -9.45 6.25 -16.97
C GLN A 516 -9.12 6.86 -15.59
N LEU A 517 -10.12 7.39 -14.88
CA LEU A 517 -9.93 8.05 -13.58
C LEU A 517 -10.30 7.16 -12.39
N ILE A 518 -11.00 6.04 -12.62
CA ILE A 518 -11.51 5.17 -11.56
C ILE A 518 -11.13 3.72 -11.82
N GLU A 519 -10.40 3.13 -10.87
CA GLU A 519 -10.01 1.73 -10.90
C GLU A 519 -10.73 0.98 -9.77
N GLY A 520 -11.30 -0.18 -10.11
CA GLY A 520 -12.01 -1.04 -9.16
C GLY A 520 -11.12 -2.15 -8.63
N SER A 521 -11.16 -2.39 -7.33
CA SER A 521 -10.46 -3.54 -6.75
C SER A 521 -11.07 -3.99 -5.42
N ARG A 522 -10.57 -5.10 -4.89
CA ARG A 522 -10.82 -5.55 -3.51
C ARG A 522 -9.51 -5.51 -2.76
N ARG A 523 -9.56 -4.97 -1.54
CA ARG A 523 -8.40 -4.89 -0.65
C ARG A 523 -8.69 -5.74 0.60
N PRO A 524 -7.75 -6.56 1.09
CA PRO A 524 -7.99 -7.33 2.30
C PRO A 524 -8.18 -6.38 3.49
N LEU A 525 -9.17 -6.66 4.35
CA LEU A 525 -9.47 -5.87 5.56
C LEU A 525 -8.39 -6.02 6.63
N ARG A 526 -7.62 -7.11 6.59
CA ARG A 526 -6.49 -7.36 7.48
C ARG A 526 -5.32 -7.98 6.74
N VAL A 527 -4.11 -7.79 7.26
CA VAL A 527 -2.87 -8.33 6.71
C VAL A 527 -2.03 -9.00 7.80
N PRO A 528 -1.20 -10.00 7.46
CA PRO A 528 -0.33 -10.64 8.44
C PRO A 528 0.72 -9.66 8.98
N LEU A 529 0.97 -9.73 10.29
CA LEU A 529 2.14 -9.16 10.93
C LEU A 529 3.18 -10.28 11.04
N ILE A 530 4.34 -10.12 10.38
CA ILE A 530 5.33 -11.19 10.27
C ILE A 530 6.51 -10.88 11.18
N ALA A 531 6.99 -11.89 11.91
CA ALA A 531 8.17 -11.83 12.78
C ALA A 531 8.20 -10.58 13.71
N PRO A 532 7.14 -10.34 14.51
CA PRO A 532 7.15 -9.26 15.47
C PRO A 532 8.20 -9.48 16.56
N ASP A 533 8.89 -8.42 16.94
CA ASP A 533 9.86 -8.38 18.02
C ASP A 533 9.75 -7.06 18.77
N VAL A 534 10.05 -7.09 20.06
CA VAL A 534 9.92 -5.92 20.92
C VAL A 534 10.95 -5.89 22.03
N GLU A 535 11.48 -4.70 22.30
CA GLU A 535 12.55 -4.49 23.26
C GLU A 535 12.35 -3.14 23.96
N GLY A 536 12.44 -3.13 25.29
CA GLY A 536 12.50 -1.90 26.08
C GLY A 536 13.94 -1.58 26.44
N GLY A 537 14.35 -0.32 26.32
CA GLY A 537 15.74 0.07 26.58
C GLY A 537 15.92 1.55 26.86
N VAL A 538 17.17 1.90 27.16
CA VAL A 538 17.63 3.28 27.33
C VAL A 538 18.96 3.39 26.59
N ASP A 539 19.11 4.41 25.77
CA ASP A 539 20.38 4.78 25.14
C ASP A 539 20.75 6.24 25.49
N GLU A 540 21.79 6.77 24.85
CA GLU A 540 22.25 8.16 25.05
C GLU A 540 21.20 9.22 24.67
N HIS A 541 20.11 8.84 23.99
CA HIS A 541 18.98 9.70 23.61
C HIS A 541 17.72 9.42 24.43
N GLY A 542 17.85 8.69 25.54
CA GLY A 542 16.78 8.46 26.50
C GLY A 542 16.06 7.12 26.34
N ALA A 543 14.96 6.98 27.07
CA ALA A 543 14.18 5.75 27.10
C ALA A 543 13.41 5.51 25.80
N TYR A 544 13.34 4.24 25.40
CA TYR A 544 12.62 3.81 24.22
C TYR A 544 11.94 2.45 24.40
N VAL A 545 10.92 2.21 23.58
CA VAL A 545 10.43 0.87 23.23
C VAL A 545 10.66 0.67 21.74
N ARG A 546 11.48 -0.30 21.36
CA ARG A 546 11.72 -0.70 19.98
C ARG A 546 10.69 -1.76 19.60
N VAL A 547 10.02 -1.55 18.48
CA VAL A 547 9.15 -2.53 17.83
C VAL A 547 9.75 -2.87 16.47
N ALA A 548 9.84 -4.15 16.14
CA ALA A 548 10.24 -4.60 14.82
C ALA A 548 9.23 -5.61 14.29
N PHE A 549 8.96 -5.57 12.99
CA PHE A 549 8.01 -6.45 12.32
C PHE A 549 8.14 -6.30 10.80
N GLU A 550 7.60 -7.25 10.07
CA GLU A 550 7.48 -7.22 8.61
C GLU A 550 6.01 -7.04 8.20
N LEU A 551 5.78 -6.24 7.16
CA LEU A 551 4.47 -6.07 6.55
C LEU A 551 4.53 -6.32 5.03
N PRO A 552 3.48 -6.93 4.44
CA PRO A 552 3.36 -7.07 2.99
C PRO A 552 3.39 -5.73 2.25
N ARG A 553 3.71 -5.77 0.95
CA ARG A 553 3.65 -4.59 0.08
C ARG A 553 2.30 -3.88 0.16
N GLY A 554 2.32 -2.55 0.05
CA GLY A 554 1.10 -1.72 0.14
C GLY A 554 0.59 -1.50 1.58
N CYS A 555 1.30 -2.02 2.58
CA CYS A 555 1.06 -1.77 4.00
C CYS A 555 2.20 -0.95 4.59
N PHE A 556 1.87 -0.13 5.60
CA PHE A 556 2.79 0.81 6.22
C PHE A 556 2.78 0.62 7.74
N ALA A 557 3.85 1.03 8.42
CA ALA A 557 3.92 1.00 9.88
C ALA A 557 2.78 1.80 10.55
N THR A 558 2.19 2.77 9.84
CA THR A 558 1.01 3.53 10.26
C THR A 558 -0.25 2.67 10.46
N ALA A 559 -0.27 1.41 10.04
CA ALA A 559 -1.34 0.46 10.39
C ALA A 559 -1.12 -0.25 11.73
N VAL A 560 0.14 -0.34 12.20
CA VAL A 560 0.53 -1.08 13.42
C VAL A 560 0.76 -0.12 14.59
N LEU A 561 1.50 0.96 14.36
CA LEU A 561 1.90 1.90 15.42
C LEU A 561 0.71 2.53 16.16
N PRO A 562 -0.40 2.93 15.50
CA PRO A 562 -1.55 3.47 16.23
C PRO A 562 -2.18 2.49 17.21
N GLU A 563 -2.19 1.19 16.91
CA GLU A 563 -2.66 0.14 17.86
C GLU A 563 -1.76 0.08 19.10
N ILE A 564 -0.47 0.36 18.96
CA ILE A 564 0.51 0.30 20.06
C ILE A 564 0.48 1.60 20.88
N MET A 565 0.66 2.73 20.20
CA MET A 565 0.84 4.04 20.82
C MET A 565 -0.50 4.60 21.33
N LYS A 566 -1.56 4.45 20.53
CA LYS A 566 -2.91 5.02 20.72
C LYS A 566 -2.86 6.48 21.20
N ASN A 567 -1.96 7.27 20.64
CA ASN A 567 -1.94 8.70 20.87
C ASN A 567 -3.30 9.26 20.47
N SER A 568 -3.98 9.96 21.39
CA SER A 568 -5.19 10.72 21.08
C SER A 568 -4.88 11.61 19.87
N ALA A 569 -5.66 11.43 18.80
CA ALA A 569 -5.37 11.87 17.45
C ALA A 569 -4.63 13.20 17.35
N THR A 570 -3.32 13.15 17.21
CA THR A 570 -2.54 14.11 16.43
C THR A 570 -1.23 13.43 16.01
N PRO A 571 -1.08 13.06 14.73
CA PRO A 571 0.24 12.83 14.18
C PRO A 571 0.50 13.74 12.97
N GLU A 572 1.68 14.38 12.99
CA GLU A 572 2.39 15.01 11.86
C GLU A 572 2.02 16.46 11.49
N THR A 573 2.03 17.40 12.43
CA THR A 573 2.19 18.84 12.11
C THR A 573 3.65 19.31 12.03
N ALA A 574 4.64 18.44 12.26
CA ALA A 574 6.05 18.86 12.33
C ALA A 574 6.92 18.43 11.12
N SER A 575 6.36 17.90 10.03
CA SER A 575 7.17 17.37 8.92
C SER A 575 6.80 17.85 7.52
N HIS A 576 5.95 18.87 7.39
CA HIS A 576 5.54 19.38 6.08
C HIS A 576 5.74 20.88 5.87
N GLU A 577 6.17 21.63 6.90
CA GLU A 577 6.55 23.04 6.75
C GLU A 577 7.85 23.17 5.90
N ASP A 578 8.77 22.20 6.01
CA ASP A 578 10.04 22.19 5.26
C ASP A 578 9.90 21.93 3.74
N GLU A 579 8.77 21.42 3.25
CA GLU A 579 8.56 21.24 1.80
C GLU A 579 8.25 22.56 1.08
N GLN A 580 7.90 23.62 1.82
CA GLN A 580 7.60 24.93 1.24
C GLN A 580 8.78 25.90 1.31
N GLU A 581 9.69 25.71 2.25
CA GLU A 581 10.82 26.61 2.46
C GLU A 581 11.96 26.37 1.44
N GLN A 582 12.07 25.17 0.88
CA GLN A 582 13.11 24.82 -0.11
C GLN A 582 12.80 25.23 -1.57
N ASP A 583 11.60 25.73 -1.86
CA ASP A 583 11.25 26.32 -3.17
C ASP A 583 11.34 27.87 -3.17
N ARG A 584 11.77 28.47 -2.05
CA ARG A 584 12.03 29.91 -1.90
C ARG A 584 13.49 30.32 -2.16
N GLU A 585 14.40 29.36 -2.36
CA GLU A 585 15.79 29.61 -2.79
C GLU A 585 16.04 29.31 -4.27
#